data_AF-A0A958UTP1-F1
#
_entry.id   AF-A0A958UTP1-F1
#
_cell.length_a   1.000
_cell.length_b   1.000
_cell.length_c   1.000
_cell.angle_alpha   90.00
_cell.angle_beta   90.00
_cell.angle_gamma   90.00
#
_symmetry.space_group_name_H-M   'P 1'
#
loop_
_entity.id
_entity.type
_entity.pdbx_description
1 polymer ?
#
loop_
_entity_poly.entity_id
_entity_poly.type
_entity_poly.pdbx_seq_one_letter_code
_entity_poly.pdbx_strand_id
1 'polypeptide(L)'
;MKTTTLTLLLSLASIVPISSQTPDPAYLQPEGGPYVFNETHETCLTEDQRQLALQSIKQNIALLRQDNKLATDHNRLGGAHILFSWPIKKADGLDYNDVWSISGYLDHNTAYPSQLTDYNCGTKTYDTAAGYNHAGVDIYTWPFGWKMMDNDEVEIIAAAAGQIIYKNDGQYDRSCSFNNNVWNAVYVQHADGSVALYGHMKNGSLTTKSVGDMVAEGEFLGIVGSSGNSTGPHLHFEVYSQIDPDVLIDPYTGSCNSLNPDTWWINQKGYANPNINALLTHNTPPVFPTCPTTETPNESTQFELDDTIYFGLYMRDQVAGTSINLKIIKPNNTYLYNWFFDFTANYTSSWWYWYFTGVFDMEGTWKWEATYQGDTVTHEFVIGTLGVNENALEHIAVFPNPAEDMVNINSKLPLEQAVIYDVSGKKIMKISFNGNEGPHYSINTGSLSEGMYFLSVYSEDGQKEVFKLMKR
;
A
#
# COMPACT_ATOMS: atom_id res chain seq x y z
N MET A 1 -2.11 -20.39 75.15
CA MET A 1 -1.77 -19.97 73.79
C MET A 1 -2.85 -19.01 73.31
N LYS A 2 -2.54 -17.70 73.26
CA LYS A 2 -3.46 -16.67 72.75
C LYS A 2 -3.06 -16.37 71.31
N THR A 3 -3.95 -16.65 70.38
CA THR A 3 -3.80 -16.39 68.95
C THR A 3 -4.20 -14.94 68.68
N THR A 4 -3.27 -14.14 68.18
CA THR A 4 -3.49 -12.75 67.77
C THR A 4 -3.81 -12.73 66.28
N THR A 5 -5.03 -12.36 65.92
CA THR A 5 -5.47 -12.22 64.53
C THR A 5 -5.05 -10.85 64.00
N LEU A 6 -4.18 -10.82 62.99
CA LEU A 6 -3.73 -9.60 62.32
C LEU A 6 -4.73 -9.26 61.21
N THR A 7 -5.46 -8.16 61.35
CA THR A 7 -6.40 -7.66 60.32
C THR A 7 -5.61 -6.82 59.32
N LEU A 8 -5.42 -7.34 58.11
CA LEU A 8 -4.81 -6.64 56.99
C LEU A 8 -5.86 -5.70 56.36
N LEU A 9 -5.72 -4.38 56.54
CA LEU A 9 -6.49 -3.41 55.77
C LEU A 9 -5.94 -3.36 54.34
N LEU A 10 -6.65 -3.97 53.39
CA LEU A 10 -6.48 -3.65 51.98
C LEU A 10 -7.10 -2.27 51.72
N SER A 11 -6.28 -1.26 51.43
CA SER A 11 -6.74 -0.05 50.77
C SER A 11 -7.10 -0.41 49.33
N LEU A 12 -8.39 -0.53 49.02
CA LEU A 12 -8.84 -0.48 47.63
C LEU A 12 -8.52 0.93 47.10
N ALA A 13 -7.44 1.04 46.32
CA ALA A 13 -7.30 2.13 45.38
C ALA A 13 -8.43 1.95 44.35
N SER A 14 -9.44 2.80 44.44
CA SER A 14 -10.48 2.95 43.43
C SER A 14 -9.81 3.35 42.12
N ILE A 15 -9.67 2.37 41.21
CA ILE A 15 -9.41 2.63 39.80
C ILE A 15 -10.63 3.40 39.30
N VAL A 16 -10.48 4.70 39.09
CA VAL A 16 -11.48 5.49 38.37
C VAL A 16 -11.52 4.92 36.95
N PRO A 17 -12.66 4.41 36.46
CA PRO A 17 -12.75 4.00 35.07
C PRO A 17 -12.50 5.24 34.22
N ILE A 18 -11.48 5.18 33.36
CA ILE A 18 -11.27 6.19 32.32
C ILE A 18 -12.57 6.19 31.51
N SER A 19 -13.36 7.25 31.64
CA SER A 19 -14.69 7.34 31.03
C SER A 19 -14.53 7.36 29.51
N SER A 20 -14.72 6.22 28.84
CA SER A 20 -14.94 6.17 27.41
C SER A 20 -16.20 6.98 27.08
N GLN A 21 -16.08 8.00 26.25
CA GLN A 21 -17.25 8.65 25.68
C GLN A 21 -17.57 7.96 24.35
N THR A 22 -18.79 7.48 24.20
CA THR A 22 -19.34 7.21 22.86
C THR A 22 -19.61 8.56 22.20
N PRO A 23 -19.31 8.74 20.90
CA PRO A 23 -19.73 9.94 20.17
C PRO A 23 -21.22 10.23 20.33
N ASP A 24 -21.60 11.50 20.21
CA ASP A 24 -23.00 11.87 20.05
C ASP A 24 -23.61 11.06 18.88
N PRO A 25 -24.83 10.51 18.99
CA PRO A 25 -25.50 9.81 17.90
C PRO A 25 -25.49 10.54 16.56
N ALA A 26 -25.45 11.88 16.55
CA ALA A 26 -25.30 12.68 15.33
C ALA A 26 -24.00 12.38 14.56
N TYR A 27 -22.91 12.06 15.27
CA TYR A 27 -21.62 11.67 14.70
C TYR A 27 -21.50 10.17 14.42
N LEU A 28 -22.47 9.34 14.83
CA LEU A 28 -22.42 7.88 14.64
C LEU A 28 -22.98 7.42 13.29
N GLN A 29 -23.45 8.34 12.44
CA GLN A 29 -23.91 8.02 11.08
C GLN A 29 -22.76 8.25 10.09
N PRO A 30 -21.98 7.22 9.73
CA PRO A 30 -20.93 7.41 8.74
C PRO A 30 -21.50 7.67 7.35
N GLU A 31 -20.73 8.40 6.55
CA GLU A 31 -20.86 8.33 5.10
C GLU A 31 -20.00 7.17 4.60
N GLY A 32 -20.51 6.35 3.69
CA GLY A 32 -19.76 5.19 3.23
C GLY A 32 -20.58 4.19 2.44
N GLY A 33 -19.89 3.14 2.00
CA GLY A 33 -20.51 2.08 1.22
C GLY A 33 -19.50 1.20 0.49
N PRO A 34 -19.98 0.38 -0.45
CA PRO A 34 -19.10 -0.44 -1.26
C PRO A 34 -18.26 0.41 -2.22
N TYR A 35 -17.05 -0.07 -2.49
CA TYR A 35 -16.33 0.24 -3.71
C TYR A 35 -16.38 -0.99 -4.61
N VAL A 36 -16.88 -0.81 -5.84
CA VAL A 36 -16.99 -1.89 -6.82
C VAL A 36 -15.97 -1.67 -7.92
N PHE A 37 -14.95 -2.52 -7.95
CA PHE A 37 -14.01 -2.58 -9.05
C PHE A 37 -14.62 -3.37 -10.21
N ASN A 38 -14.35 -2.95 -11.45
CA ASN A 38 -14.83 -3.61 -12.68
C ASN A 38 -16.35 -3.84 -12.72
N GLU A 39 -17.17 -2.83 -12.42
CA GLU A 39 -18.64 -2.93 -12.42
C GLU A 39 -19.23 -3.49 -13.73
N THR A 40 -18.54 -3.29 -14.86
CA THR A 40 -19.02 -3.71 -16.18
C THR A 40 -18.53 -5.09 -16.62
N HIS A 41 -17.71 -5.78 -15.80
CA HIS A 41 -17.18 -7.12 -16.08
C HIS A 41 -16.51 -7.24 -17.46
N GLU A 42 -15.61 -6.31 -17.78
CA GLU A 42 -14.95 -6.27 -19.09
C GLU A 42 -13.93 -7.42 -19.25
N THR A 43 -13.84 -7.95 -20.46
CA THR A 43 -12.83 -8.95 -20.85
C THR A 43 -11.40 -8.43 -20.67
N CYS A 44 -10.55 -9.12 -19.90
CA CYS A 44 -9.14 -8.71 -19.68
C CYS A 44 -8.23 -8.91 -20.90
N LEU A 45 -8.42 -10.02 -21.63
CA LEU A 45 -7.62 -10.36 -22.81
C LEU A 45 -8.51 -10.96 -23.89
N THR A 46 -8.48 -10.40 -25.11
CA THR A 46 -9.19 -11.02 -26.23
C THR A 46 -8.48 -12.29 -26.70
N GLU A 47 -9.22 -13.20 -27.33
CA GLU A 47 -8.63 -14.42 -27.88
C GLU A 47 -7.50 -14.12 -28.88
N ASP A 48 -7.68 -13.12 -29.75
CA ASP A 48 -6.64 -12.71 -30.69
C ASP A 48 -5.38 -12.20 -29.97
N GLN A 49 -5.54 -11.41 -28.90
CA GLN A 49 -4.41 -10.94 -28.10
C GLN A 49 -3.70 -12.09 -27.38
N ARG A 50 -4.46 -13.06 -26.87
CA ARG A 50 -3.92 -14.28 -26.26
C ARG A 50 -3.10 -15.08 -27.27
N GLN A 51 -3.64 -15.31 -28.46
CA GLN A 51 -2.94 -16.05 -29.51
C GLN A 51 -1.66 -15.34 -29.98
N LEU A 52 -1.67 -14.01 -30.07
CA LEU A 52 -0.46 -13.24 -30.40
C LEU A 52 0.61 -13.33 -29.30
N ALA A 53 0.21 -13.28 -28.03
CA ALA A 53 1.12 -13.48 -26.91
C ALA A 53 1.71 -14.89 -26.91
N LEU A 54 0.87 -15.92 -27.05
CA LEU A 54 1.30 -17.32 -27.16
C LEU A 54 2.25 -17.54 -28.33
N GLN A 55 1.98 -16.95 -29.49
CA GLN A 55 2.87 -17.03 -30.65
C GLN A 55 4.25 -16.41 -30.35
N SER A 56 4.27 -15.26 -29.68
CA SER A 56 5.50 -14.58 -29.29
C SER A 56 6.30 -15.40 -28.27
N ILE A 57 5.63 -16.02 -27.30
CA ILE A 57 6.25 -16.97 -26.35
C ILE A 57 6.91 -18.12 -27.11
N LYS A 58 6.18 -18.78 -28.02
CA LYS A 58 6.71 -19.92 -28.79
C LYS A 58 7.95 -19.54 -29.59
N GLN A 59 7.96 -18.34 -30.19
CA GLN A 59 9.12 -17.80 -30.89
C GLN A 59 10.29 -17.52 -29.93
N ASN A 60 10.05 -16.87 -28.80
CA ASN A 60 11.07 -16.59 -27.80
C ASN A 60 11.70 -17.87 -27.24
N ILE A 61 10.88 -18.87 -26.89
CA ILE A 61 11.36 -20.17 -26.41
C ILE A 61 12.20 -20.85 -27.49
N ALA A 62 11.78 -20.84 -28.76
CA ALA A 62 12.55 -21.41 -29.85
C ALA A 62 13.92 -20.73 -30.01
N LEU A 63 13.98 -19.40 -29.92
CA LEU A 63 15.23 -18.63 -29.97
C LEU A 63 16.13 -18.93 -28.77
N LEU A 64 15.57 -18.99 -27.56
CA LEU A 64 16.32 -19.32 -26.33
C LEU A 64 16.90 -20.73 -26.39
N ARG A 65 16.16 -21.70 -26.95
CA ARG A 65 16.67 -23.06 -27.21
C ARG A 65 17.84 -23.04 -28.19
N GLN A 66 17.68 -22.35 -29.31
CA GLN A 66 18.70 -22.25 -30.34
C GLN A 66 20.01 -21.65 -29.79
N ASP A 67 19.90 -20.67 -28.89
CA ASP A 67 21.00 -19.99 -28.24
C ASP A 67 21.60 -20.76 -27.03
N ASN A 68 21.05 -21.92 -26.65
CA ASN A 68 21.36 -22.63 -25.39
C ASN A 68 21.18 -21.74 -24.14
N LYS A 69 20.19 -20.85 -24.15
CA LYS A 69 19.85 -19.94 -23.05
C LYS A 69 18.58 -20.33 -22.31
N LEU A 70 17.78 -21.26 -22.83
CA LEU A 70 16.58 -21.74 -22.13
C LEU A 70 17.00 -22.54 -20.88
N ALA A 71 16.56 -22.12 -19.70
CA ALA A 71 16.95 -22.75 -18.44
C ALA A 71 16.35 -24.16 -18.26
N THR A 72 15.13 -24.39 -18.79
CA THR A 72 14.41 -25.66 -18.64
C THR A 72 13.71 -26.03 -19.95
N ASP A 73 13.99 -27.22 -20.51
CA ASP A 73 13.50 -27.62 -21.85
C ASP A 73 12.21 -28.49 -21.83
N HIS A 74 11.42 -28.38 -20.75
CA HIS A 74 10.28 -29.25 -20.39
C HIS A 74 10.64 -30.73 -20.11
N ASN A 75 9.79 -31.40 -19.33
CA ASN A 75 9.84 -32.80 -18.87
C ASN A 75 10.45 -33.08 -17.48
N ARG A 76 10.09 -32.30 -16.45
CA ARG A 76 9.91 -32.90 -15.11
C ARG A 76 8.44 -32.94 -14.73
N LEU A 77 7.64 -33.61 -15.56
CA LEU A 77 6.35 -34.15 -15.14
C LEU A 77 6.62 -35.31 -14.17
N GLY A 78 6.69 -35.02 -12.88
CA GLY A 78 6.95 -36.04 -11.85
C GLY A 78 7.50 -35.54 -10.51
N GLY A 79 7.62 -34.23 -10.30
CA GLY A 79 7.94 -33.62 -9.00
C GLY A 79 6.77 -32.80 -8.44
N ALA A 80 6.89 -32.33 -7.20
CA ALA A 80 5.99 -31.30 -6.67
C ALA A 80 6.10 -30.04 -7.55
N HIS A 81 4.95 -29.45 -7.90
CA HIS A 81 4.92 -28.19 -8.64
C HIS A 81 5.48 -27.05 -7.79
N ILE A 82 5.88 -25.97 -8.44
CA ILE A 82 6.34 -24.76 -7.77
C ILE A 82 5.17 -24.08 -7.06
N LEU A 83 5.48 -23.49 -5.90
CA LEU A 83 4.54 -22.67 -5.15
C LEU A 83 4.85 -21.19 -5.38
N PHE A 84 3.81 -20.38 -5.42
CA PHE A 84 3.86 -18.95 -5.64
C PHE A 84 3.71 -18.17 -4.33
N SER A 85 4.60 -17.21 -4.11
CA SER A 85 4.40 -16.13 -3.15
C SER A 85 3.35 -15.15 -3.66
N TRP A 86 2.87 -14.26 -2.79
CA TRP A 86 1.96 -13.20 -3.22
C TRP A 86 2.66 -12.26 -4.21
N PRO A 87 2.09 -11.97 -5.40
CA PRO A 87 2.79 -11.27 -6.48
C PRO A 87 2.74 -9.74 -6.37
N ILE A 88 2.11 -9.20 -5.33
CA ILE A 88 1.98 -7.76 -5.08
C ILE A 88 2.74 -7.38 -3.82
N LYS A 89 3.51 -6.30 -3.92
CA LYS A 89 4.24 -5.70 -2.81
C LYS A 89 3.95 -4.21 -2.74
N LYS A 90 3.59 -3.71 -1.56
CA LYS A 90 3.47 -2.28 -1.28
C LYS A 90 4.87 -1.63 -1.32
N ALA A 91 4.98 -0.45 -1.93
CA ALA A 91 6.22 0.33 -1.92
C ALA A 91 6.65 0.71 -0.49
N ASP A 92 7.96 0.81 -0.29
CA ASP A 92 8.53 1.18 1.00
C ASP A 92 8.11 2.60 1.40
N GLY A 93 7.70 2.78 2.66
CA GLY A 93 7.30 4.09 3.19
C GLY A 93 5.85 4.52 2.91
N LEU A 94 5.05 3.72 2.18
CA LEU A 94 3.61 3.97 2.09
C LEU A 94 2.93 3.59 3.41
N ASP A 95 2.15 4.52 3.98
CA ASP A 95 1.53 4.38 5.31
C ASP A 95 0.21 3.58 5.32
N TYR A 96 -0.11 2.89 4.22
CA TYR A 96 -1.28 2.00 4.17
C TYR A 96 -0.94 0.65 4.80
N ASN A 97 -1.84 0.05 5.56
CA ASN A 97 -1.64 -1.28 6.09
C ASN A 97 -1.58 -2.34 4.97
N ASP A 98 -2.41 -2.19 3.92
CA ASP A 98 -2.34 -3.01 2.71
C ASP A 98 -2.88 -2.26 1.48
N VAL A 99 -2.51 -2.69 0.27
CA VAL A 99 -2.72 -1.94 -0.98
C VAL A 99 -3.57 -2.65 -2.03
N TRP A 100 -4.14 -3.81 -1.69
CA TRP A 100 -4.82 -4.64 -2.67
C TRP A 100 -6.11 -5.24 -2.13
N SER A 101 -6.96 -5.61 -3.08
CA SER A 101 -8.13 -6.48 -2.91
C SER A 101 -8.27 -7.34 -4.18
N ILE A 102 -9.09 -8.38 -4.12
CA ILE A 102 -9.35 -9.27 -5.27
C ILE A 102 -10.73 -8.93 -5.83
N SER A 103 -10.84 -8.65 -7.13
CA SER A 103 -12.13 -8.41 -7.78
C SER A 103 -12.69 -9.68 -8.43
N GLY A 104 -11.83 -10.56 -8.94
CA GLY A 104 -12.24 -11.77 -9.62
C GLY A 104 -11.22 -12.90 -9.48
N TYR A 105 -11.71 -14.11 -9.22
CA TYR A 105 -10.98 -15.38 -9.34
C TYR A 105 -11.26 -16.01 -10.71
N LEU A 106 -10.57 -17.11 -11.03
CA LEU A 106 -10.78 -17.84 -12.27
C LEU A 106 -12.22 -18.39 -12.31
N ASP A 107 -12.88 -18.27 -13.47
CA ASP A 107 -14.20 -18.85 -13.70
C ASP A 107 -14.06 -20.30 -14.18
N HIS A 108 -14.45 -21.24 -13.33
CA HIS A 108 -14.42 -22.68 -13.60
C HIS A 108 -15.60 -23.13 -14.45
N ASN A 109 -16.63 -22.29 -14.63
CA ASN A 109 -17.74 -22.65 -15.50
C ASN A 109 -17.47 -22.21 -16.93
N THR A 110 -17.38 -23.18 -17.83
CA THR A 110 -17.18 -22.88 -19.25
C THR A 110 -18.45 -22.39 -19.95
N ALA A 111 -19.63 -22.57 -19.34
CA ALA A 111 -20.88 -22.04 -19.87
C ALA A 111 -20.96 -20.53 -19.63
N TYR A 112 -21.60 -19.80 -20.54
CA TYR A 112 -21.78 -18.35 -20.47
C TYR A 112 -23.08 -17.95 -21.18
N PRO A 113 -23.66 -16.76 -20.92
CA PRO A 113 -23.25 -15.76 -19.92
C PRO A 113 -23.89 -15.95 -18.54
N SER A 114 -23.31 -15.26 -17.56
CA SER A 114 -23.68 -15.19 -16.15
C SER A 114 -23.78 -16.55 -15.46
N GLN A 115 -22.93 -17.50 -15.83
CA GLN A 115 -22.87 -18.83 -15.21
C GLN A 115 -21.66 -18.96 -14.30
N LEU A 116 -21.46 -18.01 -13.42
CA LEU A 116 -20.21 -17.84 -12.67
C LEU A 116 -19.95 -18.95 -11.65
N THR A 117 -18.74 -19.50 -11.62
CA THR A 117 -18.29 -20.39 -10.54
C THR A 117 -16.80 -20.25 -10.29
N ASP A 118 -16.40 -19.72 -9.14
CA ASP A 118 -14.98 -19.68 -8.74
C ASP A 118 -14.53 -20.96 -7.99
N TYR A 119 -13.25 -21.02 -7.62
CA TYR A 119 -12.63 -22.16 -6.91
C TYR A 119 -13.38 -22.59 -5.64
N ASN A 120 -14.06 -21.65 -4.98
CA ASN A 120 -14.78 -21.86 -3.73
C ASN A 120 -16.29 -22.04 -3.95
N CYS A 121 -16.71 -22.35 -5.18
CA CYS A 121 -18.11 -22.45 -5.59
C CYS A 121 -18.88 -21.14 -5.41
N GLY A 122 -18.17 -20.01 -5.33
CA GLY A 122 -18.73 -18.68 -5.25
C GLY A 122 -18.94 -18.05 -6.62
N THR A 123 -19.25 -16.76 -6.61
CA THR A 123 -19.48 -15.96 -7.82
C THR A 123 -18.55 -14.74 -7.87
N LYS A 124 -17.43 -14.75 -7.14
CA LYS A 124 -16.42 -13.67 -7.18
C LYS A 124 -15.51 -13.90 -8.39
N THR A 125 -16.12 -13.85 -9.56
CA THR A 125 -15.53 -14.04 -10.89
C THR A 125 -16.48 -13.40 -11.91
N TYR A 126 -16.20 -13.48 -13.21
CA TYR A 126 -17.07 -12.94 -14.24
C TYR A 126 -16.86 -13.62 -15.60
N ASP A 127 -17.89 -13.53 -16.44
CA ASP A 127 -17.90 -13.96 -17.83
C ASP A 127 -18.50 -12.84 -18.71
N THR A 128 -18.49 -13.02 -20.03
CA THR A 128 -19.17 -12.09 -20.95
C THR A 128 -20.13 -12.81 -21.89
N ALA A 129 -21.11 -12.07 -22.40
CA ALA A 129 -22.03 -12.55 -23.44
C ALA A 129 -21.33 -12.95 -24.75
N ALA A 130 -20.08 -12.52 -24.96
CA ALA A 130 -19.26 -12.88 -26.11
C ALA A 130 -18.51 -14.21 -25.93
N GLY A 131 -18.61 -14.85 -24.76
CA GLY A 131 -18.01 -16.16 -24.50
C GLY A 131 -16.64 -16.16 -23.83
N TYR A 132 -16.24 -15.02 -23.27
CA TYR A 132 -15.06 -14.95 -22.41
C TYR A 132 -15.41 -15.40 -20.99
N ASN A 133 -14.58 -16.27 -20.41
CA ASN A 133 -14.58 -16.63 -19.00
C ASN A 133 -13.26 -16.14 -18.38
N HIS A 134 -13.31 -15.60 -17.17
CA HIS A 134 -12.13 -15.03 -16.52
C HIS A 134 -11.08 -16.11 -16.24
N ALA A 135 -9.85 -15.94 -16.75
CA ALA A 135 -8.81 -16.97 -16.80
C ALA A 135 -7.71 -16.82 -15.74
N GLY A 136 -7.92 -16.01 -14.70
CA GLY A 136 -6.88 -15.71 -13.72
C GLY A 136 -7.43 -15.10 -12.43
N VAL A 137 -6.56 -14.37 -11.74
CA VAL A 137 -6.91 -13.64 -10.51
C VAL A 137 -6.64 -12.16 -10.74
N ASP A 138 -7.68 -11.34 -10.58
CA ASP A 138 -7.58 -9.89 -10.65
C ASP A 138 -7.33 -9.32 -9.26
N ILE A 139 -6.13 -8.79 -9.06
CA ILE A 139 -5.68 -8.17 -7.82
C ILE A 139 -5.61 -6.66 -8.05
N TYR A 140 -6.67 -5.95 -7.72
CA TYR A 140 -6.75 -4.50 -7.93
C TYR A 140 -6.19 -3.72 -6.75
N THR A 141 -5.68 -2.54 -7.05
CA THR A 141 -5.12 -1.64 -6.05
C THR A 141 -6.23 -0.93 -5.28
N TRP A 142 -6.16 -0.93 -3.95
CA TRP A 142 -7.15 -0.34 -3.04
C TRP A 142 -6.43 0.31 -1.84
N PRO A 143 -6.73 1.56 -1.42
CA PRO A 143 -7.96 2.33 -1.70
C PRO A 143 -7.98 3.32 -2.87
N PHE A 144 -6.84 3.86 -3.30
CA PHE A 144 -6.75 4.87 -4.36
C PHE A 144 -5.90 4.37 -5.52
N GLY A 145 -6.54 3.67 -6.45
CA GLY A 145 -5.81 2.89 -7.44
C GLY A 145 -5.01 3.75 -8.43
N TRP A 146 -5.59 4.83 -8.93
CA TRP A 146 -4.89 5.72 -9.86
C TRP A 146 -3.79 6.52 -9.16
N LYS A 147 -4.03 7.01 -7.94
CA LYS A 147 -3.01 7.69 -7.13
C LYS A 147 -1.82 6.77 -6.84
N MET A 148 -2.09 5.52 -6.45
CA MET A 148 -1.04 4.54 -6.22
C MET A 148 -0.28 4.17 -7.50
N MET A 149 -0.97 4.03 -8.63
CA MET A 149 -0.34 3.81 -9.93
C MET A 149 0.57 4.99 -10.31
N ASP A 150 0.10 6.23 -10.16
CA ASP A 150 0.87 7.43 -10.53
C ASP A 150 2.15 7.58 -9.72
N ASN A 151 2.08 7.22 -8.44
CA ASN A 151 3.17 7.32 -7.49
C ASN A 151 4.07 6.07 -7.39
N ASP A 152 3.84 5.04 -8.23
CA ASP A 152 4.58 3.78 -8.20
C ASP A 152 4.50 3.04 -6.84
N GLU A 153 3.35 3.11 -6.18
CA GLU A 153 3.15 2.65 -4.80
C GLU A 153 2.84 1.14 -4.67
N VAL A 154 2.58 0.45 -5.80
CA VAL A 154 2.26 -0.99 -5.82
C VAL A 154 3.13 -1.72 -6.85
N GLU A 155 4.12 -2.44 -6.34
CA GLU A 155 5.06 -3.24 -7.10
C GLU A 155 4.46 -4.62 -7.43
N ILE A 156 4.68 -5.05 -8.67
CA ILE A 156 4.52 -6.45 -9.10
C ILE A 156 5.88 -7.12 -8.95
N ILE A 157 5.91 -8.22 -8.22
CA ILE A 157 7.10 -9.03 -7.95
C ILE A 157 6.93 -10.44 -8.49
N ALA A 158 8.04 -11.09 -8.85
CA ALA A 158 8.04 -12.47 -9.30
C ALA A 158 7.58 -13.39 -8.16
N ALA A 159 6.45 -14.05 -8.36
CA ALA A 159 5.85 -14.94 -7.37
C ALA A 159 6.67 -16.21 -7.13
N ALA A 160 7.57 -16.57 -8.04
CA ALA A 160 8.56 -17.62 -7.86
C ALA A 160 9.76 -17.36 -8.77
N ALA A 161 10.91 -17.95 -8.43
CA ALA A 161 12.09 -17.86 -9.27
C ALA A 161 11.85 -18.50 -10.65
N GLY A 162 12.40 -17.91 -11.71
CA GLY A 162 12.20 -18.40 -13.07
C GLY A 162 12.94 -17.59 -14.12
N GLN A 163 12.64 -17.85 -15.38
CA GLN A 163 13.21 -17.17 -16.53
C GLN A 163 12.13 -16.34 -17.24
N ILE A 164 12.45 -15.09 -17.58
CA ILE A 164 11.54 -14.25 -18.37
C ILE A 164 11.47 -14.83 -19.79
N ILE A 165 10.28 -15.25 -20.22
CA ILE A 165 10.06 -15.82 -21.57
C ILE A 165 9.23 -14.92 -22.47
N TYR A 166 8.58 -13.90 -21.91
CA TYR A 166 7.86 -12.88 -22.65
C TYR A 166 7.89 -11.56 -21.89
N LYS A 167 7.95 -10.47 -22.64
CA LYS A 167 7.93 -9.10 -22.13
C LYS A 167 7.32 -8.19 -23.19
N ASN A 168 6.30 -7.42 -22.81
CA ASN A 168 5.74 -6.36 -23.65
C ASN A 168 5.57 -5.09 -22.80
N ASP A 169 6.06 -3.97 -23.31
CA ASP A 169 6.06 -2.68 -22.62
C ASP A 169 5.72 -1.56 -23.62
N GLY A 170 5.56 -0.33 -23.15
CA GLY A 170 5.34 0.85 -23.99
C GLY A 170 3.88 1.09 -24.38
N GLN A 171 2.93 0.26 -23.92
CA GLN A 171 1.51 0.36 -24.26
C GLN A 171 0.79 1.33 -23.34
N TYR A 172 -0.30 1.93 -23.85
CA TYR A 172 -1.19 2.79 -23.08
C TYR A 172 -1.73 2.07 -21.83
N ASP A 173 -1.68 2.74 -20.68
CA ASP A 173 -1.87 2.16 -19.35
C ASP A 173 -2.97 2.81 -18.50
N ARG A 174 -3.81 3.65 -19.12
CA ARG A 174 -4.93 4.34 -18.47
C ARG A 174 -6.28 3.95 -19.06
N SER A 175 -6.48 2.65 -19.29
CA SER A 175 -7.74 2.12 -19.80
C SER A 175 -8.84 2.12 -18.72
N CYS A 176 -10.10 2.27 -19.17
CA CYS A 176 -11.29 2.36 -18.33
C CYS A 176 -12.45 1.47 -18.80
N SER A 177 -12.23 0.65 -19.82
CA SER A 177 -13.28 -0.11 -20.50
C SER A 177 -12.67 -1.20 -21.36
N PHE A 178 -13.52 -2.08 -21.87
CA PHE A 178 -13.14 -2.92 -23.00
C PHE A 178 -12.69 -2.07 -24.19
N ASN A 179 -11.55 -2.44 -24.75
CA ASN A 179 -10.96 -1.80 -25.90
C ASN A 179 -10.17 -2.86 -26.70
N ASN A 180 -9.21 -2.45 -27.52
CA ASN A 180 -8.33 -3.39 -28.24
C ASN A 180 -6.85 -3.07 -27.98
N ASN A 181 -6.56 -2.35 -26.89
CA ASN A 181 -5.20 -2.00 -26.52
C ASN A 181 -4.47 -3.27 -26.09
N VAL A 182 -3.19 -3.33 -26.43
CA VAL A 182 -2.30 -4.39 -25.96
C VAL A 182 -1.88 -4.06 -24.54
N TRP A 183 -1.82 -5.04 -23.65
CA TRP A 183 -1.34 -4.85 -22.29
C TRP A 183 0.19 -4.80 -22.21
N ASN A 184 0.71 -4.16 -21.16
CA ASN A 184 2.09 -4.35 -20.73
C ASN A 184 2.14 -5.57 -19.81
N ALA A 185 3.09 -6.48 -20.03
CA ALA A 185 3.15 -7.74 -19.32
C ALA A 185 4.55 -8.37 -19.29
N VAL A 186 4.80 -9.18 -18.27
CA VAL A 186 5.99 -10.04 -18.13
C VAL A 186 5.51 -11.45 -17.86
N TYR A 187 6.02 -12.45 -18.58
CA TYR A 187 5.73 -13.87 -18.28
C TYR A 187 7.01 -14.59 -17.87
N VAL A 188 6.90 -15.39 -16.82
CA VAL A 188 8.03 -16.09 -16.19
C VAL A 188 7.78 -17.59 -16.26
N GLN A 189 8.73 -18.33 -16.85
CA GLN A 189 8.74 -19.79 -16.82
C GLN A 189 9.59 -20.30 -15.65
N HIS A 190 9.06 -21.27 -14.92
CA HIS A 190 9.69 -21.81 -13.73
C HIS A 190 10.39 -23.16 -13.99
N ALA A 191 11.14 -23.65 -13.00
CA ALA A 191 11.98 -24.83 -13.15
C ALA A 191 11.20 -26.15 -13.36
N ASP A 192 9.92 -26.19 -13.00
CA ASP A 192 9.01 -27.31 -13.28
C ASP A 192 8.35 -27.21 -14.67
N GLY A 193 8.58 -26.11 -15.40
CA GLY A 193 7.99 -25.82 -16.71
C GLY A 193 6.68 -25.03 -16.66
N SER A 194 6.14 -24.78 -15.47
CA SER A 194 4.98 -23.89 -15.29
C SER A 194 5.32 -22.45 -15.69
N VAL A 195 4.30 -21.67 -16.02
CA VAL A 195 4.44 -20.28 -16.44
C VAL A 195 3.44 -19.41 -15.68
N ALA A 196 3.93 -18.34 -15.06
CA ALA A 196 3.11 -17.30 -14.47
C ALA A 196 3.08 -16.07 -15.40
N LEU A 197 1.88 -15.54 -15.66
CA LEU A 197 1.65 -14.34 -16.44
C LEU A 197 1.32 -13.18 -15.50
N TYR A 198 1.97 -12.03 -15.72
CA TYR A 198 1.74 -10.80 -14.96
C TYR A 198 1.31 -9.70 -15.94
N GLY A 199 0.03 -9.35 -15.93
CA GLY A 199 -0.60 -8.43 -16.89
C GLY A 199 -0.93 -7.03 -16.34
N HIS A 200 -1.46 -6.18 -17.24
CA HIS A 200 -1.94 -4.82 -16.97
C HIS A 200 -0.94 -3.87 -16.32
N MET A 201 0.36 -4.03 -16.58
CA MET A 201 1.40 -3.25 -15.92
C MET A 201 1.43 -1.78 -16.39
N LYS A 202 1.97 -0.88 -15.56
CA LYS A 202 2.20 0.55 -15.89
C LYS A 202 3.24 0.69 -16.99
N ASN A 203 2.99 1.60 -17.93
CA ASN A 203 3.85 1.87 -19.08
C ASN A 203 5.25 2.32 -18.63
N GLY A 204 6.29 1.66 -19.13
CA GLY A 204 7.68 2.00 -18.86
C GLY A 204 8.16 1.62 -17.45
N SER A 205 7.36 0.87 -16.70
CA SER A 205 7.69 0.45 -15.33
C SER A 205 8.36 -0.92 -15.26
N LEU A 206 8.33 -1.72 -16.33
CA LEU A 206 8.77 -3.10 -16.30
C LEU A 206 10.27 -3.21 -15.96
N THR A 207 10.64 -4.32 -15.33
CA THR A 207 12.01 -4.67 -14.96
C THR A 207 12.99 -4.42 -16.11
N THR A 208 14.21 -3.97 -15.81
CA THR A 208 15.25 -3.75 -16.83
C THR A 208 15.79 -5.04 -17.43
N LYS A 209 15.45 -6.20 -16.85
CA LYS A 209 15.82 -7.52 -17.36
C LYS A 209 15.15 -7.81 -18.71
N SER A 210 15.85 -8.58 -19.53
CA SER A 210 15.45 -8.98 -20.89
C SER A 210 14.80 -10.36 -20.91
N VAL A 211 14.13 -10.69 -22.01
CA VAL A 211 13.71 -12.07 -22.28
C VAL A 211 14.96 -12.97 -22.29
N GLY A 212 14.91 -14.06 -21.53
CA GLY A 212 16.03 -14.97 -21.27
C GLY A 212 16.73 -14.75 -19.93
N ASP A 213 16.52 -13.62 -19.26
CA ASP A 213 17.13 -13.38 -17.95
C ASP A 213 16.38 -14.13 -16.84
N MET A 214 17.13 -14.57 -15.82
CA MET A 214 16.58 -15.19 -14.61
C MET A 214 16.09 -14.12 -13.64
N VAL A 215 14.99 -14.38 -12.94
CA VAL A 215 14.47 -13.60 -11.81
C VAL A 215 14.37 -14.48 -10.57
N ALA A 216 14.63 -13.89 -9.40
CA ALA A 216 14.40 -14.53 -8.11
C ALA A 216 12.95 -14.33 -7.64
N GLU A 217 12.46 -15.19 -6.74
CA GLU A 217 11.21 -14.94 -6.00
C GLU A 217 11.32 -13.59 -5.27
N GLY A 218 10.25 -12.79 -5.33
CA GLY A 218 10.21 -11.45 -4.74
C GLY A 218 10.92 -10.37 -5.54
N GLU A 219 11.56 -10.71 -6.68
CA GLU A 219 12.23 -9.73 -7.51
C GLU A 219 11.24 -8.85 -8.27
N PHE A 220 11.52 -7.54 -8.32
CA PHE A 220 10.70 -6.55 -9.04
C PHE A 220 10.53 -6.89 -10.53
N LEU A 221 9.28 -6.91 -10.99
CA LEU A 221 8.90 -7.10 -12.39
C LEU A 221 8.31 -5.83 -13.02
N GLY A 222 7.68 -4.95 -12.24
CA GLY A 222 7.13 -3.68 -12.69
C GLY A 222 6.12 -3.09 -11.69
N ILE A 223 5.33 -2.12 -12.13
CA ILE A 223 4.29 -1.47 -11.31
C ILE A 223 2.90 -1.83 -11.81
N VAL A 224 1.93 -1.98 -10.91
CA VAL A 224 0.53 -2.19 -11.28
C VAL A 224 0.00 -0.98 -12.06
N GLY A 225 -0.67 -1.23 -13.19
CA GLY A 225 -1.30 -0.18 -14.01
C GLY A 225 -2.65 -0.62 -14.55
N SER A 226 -3.13 0.07 -15.59
CA SER A 226 -4.39 -0.26 -16.29
C SER A 226 -4.15 -0.35 -17.80
N SER A 227 -3.13 -1.09 -18.22
CA SER A 227 -2.83 -1.29 -19.66
C SER A 227 -3.66 -2.39 -20.29
N GLY A 228 -3.87 -2.30 -21.61
CA GLY A 228 -4.73 -3.24 -22.33
C GLY A 228 -6.22 -3.06 -22.02
N ASN A 229 -6.98 -4.15 -22.03
CA ASN A 229 -8.40 -4.14 -21.69
C ASN A 229 -8.55 -4.21 -20.17
N SER A 230 -8.81 -3.06 -19.56
CA SER A 230 -8.83 -2.91 -18.11
C SER A 230 -9.80 -1.79 -17.74
N THR A 231 -10.45 -1.93 -16.59
CA THR A 231 -11.36 -0.93 -16.01
C THR A 231 -10.72 -0.08 -14.90
N GLY A 232 -9.52 -0.45 -14.45
CA GLY A 232 -8.74 0.31 -13.48
C GLY A 232 -7.45 -0.39 -13.08
N PRO A 233 -6.61 0.22 -12.22
CA PRO A 233 -5.31 -0.35 -11.91
C PRO A 233 -5.40 -1.68 -11.16
N HIS A 234 -4.92 -2.75 -11.79
CA HIS A 234 -4.91 -4.10 -11.23
C HIS A 234 -3.83 -4.98 -11.87
N LEU A 235 -3.42 -6.03 -11.15
CA LEU A 235 -2.65 -7.13 -11.71
C LEU A 235 -3.63 -8.24 -12.10
N HIS A 236 -3.59 -8.64 -13.36
CA HIS A 236 -4.16 -9.92 -13.78
C HIS A 236 -3.08 -10.99 -13.74
N PHE A 237 -3.29 -12.01 -12.90
CA PHE A 237 -2.34 -13.09 -12.66
C PHE A 237 -2.91 -14.43 -13.13
N GLU A 238 -2.30 -15.01 -14.16
CA GLU A 238 -2.65 -16.36 -14.65
C GLU A 238 -1.50 -17.32 -14.42
N VAL A 239 -1.81 -18.60 -14.24
CA VAL A 239 -0.81 -19.65 -14.16
C VAL A 239 -1.15 -20.80 -15.09
N TYR A 240 -0.14 -21.26 -15.80
CA TYR A 240 -0.20 -22.43 -16.65
C TYR A 240 0.77 -23.48 -16.14
N SER A 241 0.34 -24.74 -16.06
CA SER A 241 1.27 -25.85 -15.79
C SER A 241 2.26 -26.07 -16.93
N GLN A 242 1.87 -25.65 -18.14
CA GLN A 242 2.68 -25.59 -19.36
C GLN A 242 1.99 -24.67 -20.36
N ILE A 243 2.75 -23.97 -21.21
CA ILE A 243 2.23 -22.98 -22.17
C ILE A 243 2.20 -23.48 -23.63
N ASP A 244 2.70 -24.71 -23.87
CA ASP A 244 2.65 -25.37 -25.19
C ASP A 244 2.56 -26.91 -25.07
N PRO A 245 1.37 -27.53 -25.22
CA PRO A 245 0.06 -26.85 -25.25
C PRO A 245 -0.21 -26.12 -23.94
N ASP A 246 -1.03 -25.07 -24.01
CA ASP A 246 -1.42 -24.26 -22.86
C ASP A 246 -2.41 -25.02 -21.97
N VAL A 247 -1.99 -25.29 -20.74
CA VAL A 247 -2.80 -25.98 -19.73
C VAL A 247 -2.95 -25.04 -18.53
N LEU A 248 -4.04 -24.26 -18.56
CA LEU A 248 -4.41 -23.33 -17.51
C LEU A 248 -4.65 -24.07 -16.20
N ILE A 249 -4.22 -23.47 -15.10
CA ILE A 249 -4.52 -23.92 -13.75
C ILE A 249 -5.06 -22.77 -12.92
N ASP A 250 -5.81 -23.08 -11.88
CA ASP A 250 -6.16 -22.11 -10.85
C ASP A 250 -5.20 -22.29 -9.67
N PRO A 251 -4.36 -21.30 -9.32
CA PRO A 251 -3.42 -21.48 -8.22
C PRO A 251 -4.10 -21.69 -6.86
N TYR A 252 -5.40 -21.39 -6.74
CA TYR A 252 -6.21 -21.70 -5.56
C TYR A 252 -6.72 -23.14 -5.57
N THR A 253 -6.64 -23.84 -4.44
CA THR A 253 -7.41 -25.07 -4.20
C THR A 253 -8.77 -24.74 -3.58
N GLY A 254 -9.81 -25.48 -3.98
CA GLY A 254 -11.15 -25.37 -3.40
C GLY A 254 -12.11 -26.42 -3.96
N SER A 255 -13.30 -26.51 -3.38
CA SER A 255 -14.27 -27.57 -3.70
C SER A 255 -14.80 -27.54 -5.14
N CYS A 256 -14.70 -26.41 -5.84
CA CYS A 256 -15.11 -26.28 -7.23
C CYS A 256 -13.93 -26.11 -8.21
N ASN A 257 -12.69 -26.16 -7.73
CA ASN A 257 -11.54 -26.25 -8.63
C ASN A 257 -11.31 -27.72 -9.04
N SER A 258 -11.42 -28.00 -10.34
CA SER A 258 -11.13 -29.31 -10.92
C SER A 258 -9.81 -29.37 -11.73
N LEU A 259 -9.11 -28.23 -11.87
CA LEU A 259 -7.87 -28.09 -12.63
C LEU A 259 -6.66 -28.64 -11.87
N ASN A 260 -6.67 -28.58 -10.54
CA ASN A 260 -5.59 -29.05 -9.67
C ASN A 260 -6.11 -29.51 -8.30
N PRO A 261 -5.51 -30.56 -7.70
CA PRO A 261 -5.99 -31.12 -6.43
C PRO A 261 -5.51 -30.35 -5.19
N ASP A 262 -4.41 -29.62 -5.29
CA ASP A 262 -3.74 -28.90 -4.20
C ASP A 262 -3.42 -27.45 -4.57
N THR A 263 -3.10 -26.64 -3.55
CA THR A 263 -2.82 -25.21 -3.73
C THR A 263 -1.45 -25.00 -4.34
N TRP A 264 -1.36 -24.03 -5.26
CA TRP A 264 -0.09 -23.56 -5.82
C TRP A 264 0.41 -22.30 -5.12
N TRP A 265 -0.27 -21.84 -4.06
CA TRP A 265 0.23 -20.74 -3.23
C TRP A 265 1.08 -21.27 -2.08
N ILE A 266 2.17 -20.57 -1.76
CA ILE A 266 2.93 -20.82 -0.51
C ILE A 266 2.00 -20.62 0.70
N ASN A 267 1.21 -19.55 0.65
CA ASN A 267 0.19 -19.22 1.65
C ASN A 267 -1.10 -18.80 0.94
N GLN A 268 -1.98 -19.77 0.65
CA GLN A 268 -3.28 -19.47 0.04
C GLN A 268 -4.11 -18.57 0.95
N LYS A 269 -4.57 -17.45 0.40
CA LYS A 269 -5.48 -16.54 1.11
C LYS A 269 -6.89 -17.13 1.14
N GLY A 270 -7.62 -16.88 2.23
CA GLY A 270 -9.01 -17.32 2.35
C GLY A 270 -9.92 -16.64 1.33
N TYR A 271 -11.05 -17.27 1.00
CA TYR A 271 -12.04 -16.72 0.08
C TYR A 271 -12.61 -15.38 0.55
N ALA A 272 -12.90 -15.29 1.85
CA ALA A 272 -13.01 -14.03 2.57
C ALA A 272 -11.68 -13.78 3.28
N ASN A 273 -11.02 -12.67 2.98
CA ASN A 273 -9.78 -12.26 3.63
C ASN A 273 -9.89 -10.81 4.15
N PRO A 274 -10.74 -10.59 5.18
CA PRO A 274 -11.04 -9.26 5.68
C PRO A 274 -9.80 -8.56 6.22
N ASN A 275 -9.63 -7.28 5.90
CA ASN A 275 -8.49 -6.49 6.39
C ASN A 275 -8.79 -4.99 6.35
N ILE A 276 -8.21 -4.24 7.29
CA ILE A 276 -8.14 -2.78 7.22
C ILE A 276 -7.01 -2.43 6.25
N ASN A 277 -7.31 -1.93 5.06
CA ASN A 277 -6.30 -1.53 4.07
C ASN A 277 -5.64 -0.22 4.46
N ALA A 278 -6.44 0.77 4.86
CA ALA A 278 -5.93 2.06 5.30
C ALA A 278 -6.83 2.67 6.36
N LEU A 279 -6.21 3.50 7.18
CA LEU A 279 -6.85 4.29 8.20
C LEU A 279 -6.26 5.69 8.06
N LEU A 280 -7.07 6.70 7.74
CA LEU A 280 -6.56 8.01 7.29
C LEU A 280 -7.34 9.16 7.91
N THR A 281 -6.75 10.34 7.95
CA THR A 281 -7.43 11.59 8.26
C THR A 281 -7.39 12.53 7.06
N HIS A 282 -8.46 13.31 6.89
CA HIS A 282 -8.64 14.18 5.73
C HIS A 282 -9.19 15.55 6.16
N ASN A 283 -8.82 16.60 5.42
CA ASN A 283 -9.39 17.95 5.62
C ASN A 283 -10.81 18.07 5.03
N THR A 284 -11.09 17.30 3.99
CA THR A 284 -12.39 17.11 3.36
C THR A 284 -12.50 15.66 2.88
N PRO A 285 -13.70 15.15 2.59
CA PRO A 285 -13.83 13.79 2.05
C PRO A 285 -13.01 13.60 0.76
N PRO A 286 -12.43 12.41 0.54
CA PRO A 286 -11.73 12.11 -0.71
C PRO A 286 -12.68 12.14 -1.90
N VAL A 287 -12.10 12.48 -3.06
CA VAL A 287 -12.81 12.51 -4.33
C VAL A 287 -12.35 11.34 -5.19
N PHE A 288 -13.30 10.48 -5.55
CA PHE A 288 -13.14 9.43 -6.55
C PHE A 288 -13.73 9.92 -7.87
N PRO A 289 -12.92 10.53 -8.77
CA PRO A 289 -13.41 11.04 -10.03
C PRO A 289 -13.69 9.91 -11.02
N THR A 290 -14.31 10.25 -12.14
CA THR A 290 -14.44 9.32 -13.26
C THR A 290 -13.08 8.92 -13.82
N CYS A 291 -12.94 7.62 -14.07
CA CYS A 291 -11.81 7.04 -14.78
C CYS A 291 -11.53 7.79 -16.11
N PRO A 292 -10.26 8.05 -16.48
CA PRO A 292 -9.00 7.61 -15.86
C PRO A 292 -8.39 8.68 -14.93
N THR A 293 -9.20 9.56 -14.35
CA THR A 293 -8.68 10.66 -13.54
C THR A 293 -8.17 10.14 -12.20
N THR A 294 -7.01 10.64 -11.77
CA THR A 294 -6.40 10.30 -10.49
C THR A 294 -7.31 10.70 -9.33
N GLU A 295 -7.50 9.81 -8.35
CA GLU A 295 -8.24 10.15 -7.13
C GLU A 295 -7.58 11.33 -6.40
N THR A 296 -8.38 12.11 -5.68
CA THR A 296 -7.86 13.14 -4.77
C THR A 296 -8.16 12.70 -3.33
N PRO A 297 -7.19 12.06 -2.65
CA PRO A 297 -7.43 11.52 -1.31
C PRO A 297 -7.74 12.58 -0.26
N ASN A 298 -7.31 13.84 -0.45
CA ASN A 298 -7.44 14.90 0.55
C ASN A 298 -6.83 14.52 1.93
N GLU A 299 -5.84 13.62 1.93
CA GLU A 299 -5.12 13.19 3.12
C GLU A 299 -4.44 14.38 3.82
N SER A 300 -4.62 14.49 5.13
CA SER A 300 -3.90 15.44 5.98
C SER A 300 -3.61 14.79 7.33
N THR A 301 -2.43 15.04 7.87
CA THR A 301 -2.03 14.67 9.23
C THR A 301 -1.82 15.90 10.11
N GLN A 302 -2.20 17.09 9.63
CA GLN A 302 -2.01 18.37 10.31
C GLN A 302 -3.33 19.14 10.30
N PHE A 303 -3.74 19.60 11.48
CA PHE A 303 -5.02 20.27 11.69
C PHE A 303 -4.88 21.33 12.80
N GLU A 304 -5.83 22.25 12.88
CA GLU A 304 -6.01 23.19 13.98
C GLU A 304 -7.16 22.74 14.89
N LEU A 305 -7.26 23.29 16.11
CA LEU A 305 -8.27 22.89 17.10
C LEU A 305 -9.72 23.00 16.60
N ASP A 306 -9.99 24.01 15.79
CA ASP A 306 -11.32 24.29 15.25
C ASP A 306 -11.59 23.61 13.90
N ASP A 307 -10.64 22.83 13.36
CA ASP A 307 -10.82 22.14 12.09
C ASP A 307 -11.87 21.04 12.20
N THR A 308 -12.58 20.83 11.09
CA THR A 308 -13.34 19.59 10.87
C THR A 308 -12.38 18.54 10.34
N ILE A 309 -12.25 17.43 11.05
CA ILE A 309 -11.40 16.31 10.66
C ILE A 309 -12.29 15.15 10.20
N TYR A 310 -12.02 14.63 9.01
CA TYR A 310 -12.68 13.45 8.46
C TYR A 310 -11.79 12.22 8.69
N PHE A 311 -12.33 11.19 9.33
CA PHE A 311 -11.65 9.96 9.71
C PHE A 311 -12.08 8.83 8.78
N GLY A 312 -11.17 8.44 7.88
CA GLY A 312 -11.38 7.40 6.88
C GLY A 312 -11.01 6.01 7.37
N LEU A 313 -11.85 5.04 7.03
CA LEU A 313 -11.64 3.61 7.17
C LEU A 313 -11.83 2.95 5.80
N TYR A 314 -10.82 2.23 5.33
CA TYR A 314 -10.87 1.52 4.04
C TYR A 314 -10.62 0.03 4.29
N MET A 315 -11.58 -0.80 3.90
CA MET A 315 -11.58 -2.23 4.17
C MET A 315 -11.57 -3.01 2.87
N ARG A 316 -10.93 -4.18 2.86
CA ARG A 316 -11.25 -5.27 1.92
C ARG A 316 -12.05 -6.36 2.62
N ASP A 317 -12.82 -7.10 1.82
CA ASP A 317 -13.65 -8.25 2.21
C ASP A 317 -14.40 -8.01 3.54
N GLN A 318 -15.14 -6.90 3.60
CA GLN A 318 -16.02 -6.59 4.74
C GLN A 318 -17.05 -7.71 4.91
N VAL A 319 -17.29 -8.12 6.17
CA VAL A 319 -18.19 -9.23 6.50
C VAL A 319 -19.39 -8.74 7.32
N ALA A 320 -20.59 -9.01 6.83
CA ALA A 320 -21.84 -8.70 7.51
C ALA A 320 -21.97 -9.45 8.86
N GLY A 321 -22.54 -8.78 9.86
CA GLY A 321 -22.74 -9.31 11.20
C GLY A 321 -21.49 -9.26 12.09
N THR A 322 -20.40 -8.65 11.61
CA THR A 322 -19.20 -8.37 12.40
C THR A 322 -19.13 -6.90 12.79
N SER A 323 -18.28 -6.57 13.75
CA SER A 323 -18.11 -5.19 14.24
C SER A 323 -16.64 -4.80 14.27
N ILE A 324 -16.36 -3.53 14.01
CA ILE A 324 -15.04 -2.92 14.17
C ILE A 324 -15.06 -1.97 15.36
N ASN A 325 -14.02 -2.01 16.20
CA ASN A 325 -13.83 -1.07 17.29
C ASN A 325 -13.02 0.14 16.81
N LEU A 326 -13.53 1.34 17.03
CA LEU A 326 -12.97 2.60 16.54
C LEU A 326 -12.68 3.53 17.72
N LYS A 327 -11.49 4.13 17.74
CA LYS A 327 -11.05 5.02 18.83
C LYS A 327 -10.36 6.26 18.32
N ILE A 328 -10.67 7.39 18.94
CA ILE A 328 -9.89 8.63 18.81
C ILE A 328 -9.20 8.86 20.16
N ILE A 329 -7.87 8.84 20.15
CA ILE A 329 -7.01 8.87 21.33
C ILE A 329 -6.30 10.22 21.40
N LYS A 330 -6.38 10.85 22.57
CA LYS A 330 -5.76 12.14 22.88
C LYS A 330 -4.24 12.01 23.05
N PRO A 331 -3.48 13.12 22.94
CA PRO A 331 -2.02 13.14 23.18
C PRO A 331 -1.59 12.61 24.55
N ASN A 332 -2.44 12.69 25.57
CA ASN A 332 -2.17 12.16 26.91
C ASN A 332 -2.52 10.66 27.07
N ASN A 333 -2.78 9.95 25.97
CA ASN A 333 -3.20 8.54 25.92
C ASN A 333 -4.56 8.23 26.58
N THR A 334 -5.40 9.24 26.80
CA THR A 334 -6.82 9.02 27.15
C THR A 334 -7.68 9.00 25.89
N TYR A 335 -8.88 8.41 25.97
CA TYR A 335 -9.80 8.37 24.82
C TYR A 335 -10.62 9.66 24.76
N LEU A 336 -10.70 10.27 23.57
CA LEU A 336 -11.81 11.18 23.24
C LEU A 336 -13.05 10.35 22.96
N TYR A 337 -12.95 9.40 22.02
CA TYR A 337 -14.04 8.50 21.65
C TYR A 337 -13.59 7.05 21.57
N ASN A 338 -14.52 6.14 21.87
CA ASN A 338 -14.36 4.69 21.72
C ASN A 338 -15.75 4.06 21.45
N TRP A 339 -15.96 3.50 20.27
CA TRP A 339 -17.25 2.94 19.86
C TRP A 339 -17.08 1.77 18.88
N PHE A 340 -18.15 0.99 18.73
CA PHE A 340 -18.22 -0.07 17.73
C PHE A 340 -19.05 0.38 16.53
N PHE A 341 -18.64 -0.02 15.33
CA PHE A 341 -19.41 0.07 14.10
C PHE A 341 -19.72 -1.33 13.59
N ASP A 342 -21.02 -1.61 13.40
CA ASP A 342 -21.50 -2.92 12.96
C ASP A 342 -21.65 -2.94 11.43
N PHE A 343 -20.98 -3.89 10.78
CA PHE A 343 -21.11 -4.11 9.35
C PHE A 343 -22.38 -4.89 9.04
N THR A 344 -23.26 -4.33 8.22
CA THR A 344 -24.56 -4.94 7.88
C THR A 344 -24.59 -5.67 6.55
N ALA A 345 -23.55 -5.48 5.72
CA ALA A 345 -23.44 -6.06 4.39
C ALA A 345 -22.03 -6.60 4.12
N ASN A 346 -21.93 -7.57 3.21
CA ASN A 346 -20.67 -8.06 2.69
C ASN A 346 -20.24 -7.18 1.52
N TYR A 347 -18.99 -6.69 1.55
CA TYR A 347 -18.43 -5.90 0.45
C TYR A 347 -17.01 -6.35 0.14
N THR A 348 -16.66 -6.52 -1.13
CA THR A 348 -15.28 -6.82 -1.57
C THR A 348 -14.32 -5.70 -1.17
N SER A 349 -14.76 -4.46 -1.27
CA SER A 349 -14.09 -3.31 -0.67
C SER A 349 -15.12 -2.29 -0.22
N SER A 350 -14.77 -1.53 0.81
CA SER A 350 -15.66 -0.52 1.37
C SER A 350 -14.88 0.60 2.02
N TRP A 351 -15.50 1.76 2.06
CA TRP A 351 -14.98 2.94 2.72
C TRP A 351 -16.04 3.52 3.65
N TRP A 352 -15.58 4.12 4.74
CA TRP A 352 -16.42 4.75 5.75
C TRP A 352 -15.73 6.00 6.30
N TYR A 353 -16.48 7.09 6.44
CA TYR A 353 -16.04 8.32 7.11
C TYR A 353 -16.91 8.67 8.29
N TRP A 354 -16.24 9.13 9.33
CA TRP A 354 -16.82 9.93 10.39
C TRP A 354 -16.16 11.31 10.35
N TYR A 355 -16.89 12.36 10.67
CA TYR A 355 -16.30 13.68 10.82
C TYR A 355 -16.56 14.21 12.22
N PHE A 356 -15.59 14.93 12.75
CA PHE A 356 -15.66 15.54 14.06
C PHE A 356 -15.21 16.99 13.95
N THR A 357 -15.96 17.90 14.58
CA THR A 357 -15.72 19.34 14.53
C THR A 357 -15.95 19.94 15.91
N GLY A 358 -15.05 20.82 16.36
CA GLY A 358 -15.17 21.52 17.64
C GLY A 358 -15.12 20.61 18.89
N VAL A 359 -14.61 19.39 18.77
CA VAL A 359 -14.50 18.41 19.88
C VAL A 359 -13.07 18.22 20.38
N PHE A 360 -12.08 18.77 19.66
CA PHE A 360 -10.67 18.64 20.01
C PHE A 360 -10.29 19.71 21.03
N ASP A 361 -9.78 19.27 22.18
CA ASP A 361 -9.61 20.11 23.37
C ASP A 361 -8.14 20.36 23.76
N MET A 362 -7.20 19.85 22.97
CA MET A 362 -5.77 20.04 23.20
C MET A 362 -4.94 19.83 21.94
N GLU A 363 -3.83 20.56 21.87
CA GLU A 363 -2.81 20.38 20.84
C GLU A 363 -1.93 19.16 21.12
N GLY A 364 -1.28 18.66 20.08
CA GLY A 364 -0.33 17.55 20.13
C GLY A 364 -0.66 16.42 19.15
N THR A 365 -0.01 15.27 19.32
CA THR A 365 -0.21 14.09 18.48
C THR A 365 -1.39 13.27 18.98
N TRP A 366 -2.43 13.18 18.15
CA TRP A 366 -3.62 12.37 18.32
C TRP A 366 -3.50 11.06 17.55
N LYS A 367 -4.31 10.06 17.92
CA LYS A 367 -4.36 8.77 17.21
C LYS A 367 -5.78 8.43 16.80
N TRP A 368 -5.92 8.02 15.56
CA TRP A 368 -7.08 7.32 15.02
C TRP A 368 -6.75 5.83 15.01
N GLU A 369 -7.53 5.00 15.70
CA GLU A 369 -7.25 3.58 15.86
C GLU A 369 -8.47 2.74 15.51
N ALA A 370 -8.25 1.65 14.78
CA ALA A 370 -9.28 0.69 14.42
C ALA A 370 -8.81 -0.73 14.75
N THR A 371 -9.62 -1.47 15.51
CA THR A 371 -9.38 -2.89 15.81
C THR A 371 -10.47 -3.74 15.20
N TYR A 372 -10.10 -4.67 14.32
CA TYR A 372 -11.00 -5.58 13.65
C TYR A 372 -10.43 -7.01 13.68
N GLN A 373 -11.24 -7.97 14.15
CA GLN A 373 -10.87 -9.39 14.27
C GLN A 373 -9.53 -9.68 14.99
N GLY A 374 -9.08 -8.77 15.86
CA GLY A 374 -7.84 -8.89 16.63
C GLY A 374 -6.67 -8.06 16.08
N ASP A 375 -6.74 -7.65 14.82
CA ASP A 375 -5.75 -6.77 14.21
C ASP A 375 -6.07 -5.31 14.51
N THR A 376 -5.06 -4.54 14.89
CA THR A 376 -5.20 -3.11 15.22
C THR A 376 -4.32 -2.28 14.30
N VAL A 377 -4.92 -1.30 13.64
CA VAL A 377 -4.24 -0.31 12.81
C VAL A 377 -4.38 1.05 13.49
N THR A 378 -3.30 1.81 13.52
CA THR A 378 -3.24 3.15 14.13
C THR A 378 -2.68 4.14 13.13
N HIS A 379 -3.35 5.29 13.01
CA HIS A 379 -2.97 6.42 12.21
C HIS A 379 -2.75 7.63 13.12
N GLU A 380 -1.60 8.30 13.01
CA GLU A 380 -1.27 9.47 13.82
C GLU A 380 -1.52 10.77 13.06
N PHE A 381 -2.06 11.77 13.75
CA PHE A 381 -2.27 13.11 13.22
C PHE A 381 -2.03 14.16 14.31
N VAL A 382 -1.75 15.39 13.92
CA VAL A 382 -1.41 16.47 14.83
C VAL A 382 -2.47 17.55 14.79
N ILE A 383 -2.83 18.05 15.96
CA ILE A 383 -3.69 19.23 16.12
C ILE A 383 -2.87 20.35 16.75
N GLY A 384 -3.02 21.56 16.21
CA GLY A 384 -2.27 22.74 16.57
C GLY A 384 -1.02 22.87 15.71
N THR A 385 -0.32 23.98 15.89
CA THR A 385 0.98 24.12 15.26
C THR A 385 1.89 23.02 15.78
N LEU A 386 2.42 22.18 14.90
CA LEU A 386 3.78 21.69 15.09
C LEU A 386 4.61 22.95 15.21
N GLY A 387 4.81 23.43 16.44
CA GLY A 387 5.89 24.34 16.72
C GLY A 387 7.10 23.76 16.02
N VAL A 388 7.93 24.60 15.43
CA VAL A 388 9.32 24.22 15.22
C VAL A 388 9.86 24.03 16.63
N ASN A 389 9.57 22.85 17.19
CA ASN A 389 9.97 22.34 18.45
C ASN A 389 9.82 23.34 19.64
N GLU A 390 8.70 23.29 20.37
CA GLU A 390 8.73 23.74 21.78
C GLU A 390 9.57 22.80 22.69
N ASN A 391 10.12 21.71 22.12
CA ASN A 391 11.18 20.88 22.72
C ASN A 391 12.62 21.11 22.17
N ALA A 392 12.86 21.95 21.14
CA ALA A 392 14.25 22.15 20.59
C ALA A 392 15.07 23.10 21.45
N LEU A 393 14.42 24.06 22.10
CA LEU A 393 15.15 25.14 22.76
C LEU A 393 15.88 24.70 24.04
N GLU A 394 15.72 23.45 24.48
CA GLU A 394 16.50 22.96 25.60
C GLU A 394 17.94 22.56 25.24
N HIS A 395 18.24 22.29 23.96
CA HIS A 395 19.51 21.65 23.58
C HIS A 395 20.31 22.37 22.49
N ILE A 396 19.69 23.03 21.51
CA ILE A 396 20.41 23.69 20.40
C ILE A 396 19.90 25.12 20.15
N ALA A 397 20.81 26.10 20.09
CA ALA A 397 20.50 27.49 19.80
C ALA A 397 21.34 28.01 18.64
N VAL A 398 20.70 28.66 17.66
CA VAL A 398 21.35 29.19 16.45
C VAL A 398 21.28 30.72 16.42
N PHE A 399 22.43 31.40 16.37
CA PHE A 399 22.50 32.87 16.42
C PHE A 399 23.82 33.41 15.82
N PRO A 400 23.87 34.67 15.34
CA PRO A 400 22.74 35.59 15.19
C PRO A 400 21.83 35.16 14.04
N ASN A 401 20.55 35.50 14.17
CA ASN A 401 19.58 35.35 13.09
C ASN A 401 18.70 36.62 13.08
N PRO A 402 18.84 37.52 12.10
CA PRO A 402 19.58 37.35 10.84
C PRO A 402 21.10 37.31 10.99
N ALA A 403 21.75 36.52 10.13
CA ALA A 403 23.19 36.34 10.08
C ALA A 403 23.83 37.20 8.98
N GLU A 404 25.01 37.73 9.25
CA GLU A 404 25.88 38.33 8.24
C GLU A 404 26.75 37.20 7.65
N ASP A 405 28.02 37.10 7.99
CA ASP A 405 28.92 36.10 7.39
C ASP A 405 29.11 34.85 8.23
N MET A 406 28.61 34.84 9.47
CA MET A 406 28.76 33.75 10.41
C MET A 406 27.47 33.45 11.16
N VAL A 407 27.20 32.15 11.33
CA VAL A 407 26.15 31.61 12.19
C VAL A 407 26.80 30.72 13.24
N ASN A 408 26.49 30.93 14.51
CA ASN A 408 26.92 30.08 15.61
C ASN A 408 25.80 29.14 16.04
N ILE A 409 26.18 27.94 16.45
CA ILE A 409 25.31 26.92 17.01
C ILE A 409 25.85 26.58 18.40
N ASN A 410 25.06 26.83 19.43
CA ASN A 410 25.31 26.29 20.76
C ASN A 410 24.52 25.00 20.89
N SER A 411 25.18 23.87 21.16
CA SER A 411 24.54 22.58 21.33
C SER A 411 25.01 21.91 22.62
N LYS A 412 24.08 21.36 23.41
CA LYS A 412 24.42 20.45 24.54
C LYS A 412 24.83 19.05 24.07
N LEU A 413 24.56 18.70 22.81
CA LEU A 413 24.89 17.43 22.18
C LEU A 413 26.04 17.58 21.17
N PRO A 414 26.93 16.58 21.04
CA PRO A 414 27.92 16.55 19.97
C PRO A 414 27.24 16.54 18.59
N LEU A 415 27.63 17.46 17.72
CA LEU A 415 27.12 17.56 16.36
C LEU A 415 28.01 16.83 15.37
N GLU A 416 27.41 16.09 14.43
CA GLU A 416 28.09 15.43 13.32
C GLU A 416 28.22 16.37 12.11
N GLN A 417 27.13 17.05 11.76
CA GLN A 417 27.05 17.86 10.56
C GLN A 417 25.94 18.90 10.61
N ALA A 418 26.06 19.91 9.74
CA ALA A 418 25.00 20.86 9.43
C ALA A 418 24.84 21.02 7.91
N VAL A 419 23.63 21.28 7.45
CA VAL A 419 23.29 21.39 6.03
C VAL A 419 22.37 22.59 5.82
N ILE A 420 22.73 23.47 4.89
CA ILE A 420 21.91 24.63 4.52
C ILE A 420 21.19 24.32 3.21
N TYR A 421 19.89 24.57 3.19
CA TYR A 421 18.99 24.44 2.04
C TYR A 421 18.41 25.80 1.69
N ASP A 422 18.14 26.05 0.41
CA ASP A 422 17.31 27.18 0.00
C ASP A 422 15.82 26.90 0.24
N VAL A 423 14.97 27.91 -0.03
CA VAL A 423 13.51 27.80 0.14
C VAL A 423 12.83 26.77 -0.76
N SER A 424 13.52 26.28 -1.80
CA SER A 424 13.03 25.20 -2.68
C SER A 424 13.41 23.80 -2.20
N GLY A 425 14.16 23.70 -1.09
CA GLY A 425 14.68 22.44 -0.56
C GLY A 425 15.97 21.97 -1.23
N LYS A 426 16.59 22.76 -2.10
CA LYS A 426 17.87 22.42 -2.72
C LYS A 426 19.01 22.63 -1.71
N LYS A 427 19.86 21.62 -1.56
CA LYS A 427 21.06 21.67 -0.71
C LYS A 427 22.07 22.67 -1.27
N ILE A 428 22.42 23.68 -0.47
CA ILE A 428 23.37 24.74 -0.82
C ILE A 428 24.74 24.48 -0.22
N MET A 429 24.78 24.03 1.03
CA MET A 429 26.03 23.82 1.76
C MET A 429 25.91 22.65 2.72
N LYS A 430 27.01 21.91 2.91
CA LYS A 430 27.15 20.88 3.94
C LYS A 430 28.43 21.14 4.73
N ILE A 431 28.33 21.12 6.05
CA ILE A 431 29.40 21.30 7.02
C ILE A 431 29.47 20.02 7.84
N SER A 432 30.67 19.49 8.03
CA SER A 432 30.92 18.39 8.95
C SER A 432 31.71 18.92 10.13
N PHE A 433 31.29 18.57 11.34
CA PHE A 433 31.97 18.95 12.57
C PHE A 433 32.86 17.79 13.04
N ASN A 434 33.97 18.11 13.68
CA ASN A 434 34.78 17.09 14.34
C ASN A 434 34.32 16.99 15.81
N GLY A 435 34.08 15.78 16.31
CA GLY A 435 33.53 15.52 17.66
C GLY A 435 34.32 16.08 18.87
N ASN A 436 35.40 16.86 18.64
CA ASN A 436 36.20 17.55 19.65
C ASN A 436 35.90 19.06 19.77
N GLU A 437 34.94 19.61 19.02
CA GLU A 437 34.68 21.07 18.95
C GLU A 437 33.92 21.67 20.16
N GLY A 438 33.51 20.84 21.14
CA GLY A 438 32.78 21.29 22.33
C GLY A 438 31.35 21.74 22.01
N PRO A 439 30.64 22.44 22.92
CA PRO A 439 29.23 22.79 22.73
C PRO A 439 29.00 23.98 21.78
N HIS A 440 30.04 24.49 21.10
CA HIS A 440 29.98 25.70 20.30
C HIS A 440 30.53 25.44 18.91
N TYR A 441 29.70 25.65 17.89
CA TYR A 441 30.04 25.44 16.49
C TYR A 441 29.79 26.72 15.70
N SER A 442 30.55 26.92 14.62
CA SER A 442 30.41 28.10 13.76
C SER A 442 30.40 27.71 12.29
N ILE A 443 29.45 28.27 11.55
CA ILE A 443 29.27 28.06 10.11
C ILE A 443 29.52 29.40 9.41
N ASN A 444 30.39 29.39 8.41
CA ASN A 444 30.60 30.55 7.53
C ASN A 444 29.51 30.58 6.44
N THR A 445 28.71 31.63 6.46
CA THR A 445 27.60 31.88 5.54
C THR A 445 27.88 33.03 4.57
N GLY A 446 29.10 33.57 4.52
CA GLY A 446 29.46 34.71 3.68
C GLY A 446 29.33 34.45 2.17
N SER A 447 29.28 33.18 1.74
CA SER A 447 29.03 32.82 0.34
C SER A 447 27.54 32.77 -0.03
N LEU A 448 26.64 32.90 0.94
CA LEU A 448 25.19 32.90 0.70
C LEU A 448 24.73 34.30 0.32
N SER A 449 23.85 34.38 -0.68
CA SER A 449 23.14 35.62 -1.01
C SER A 449 22.17 36.01 0.11
N GLU A 450 21.83 37.29 0.22
CA GLU A 450 20.76 37.76 1.11
C GLU A 450 19.45 37.02 0.83
N GLY A 451 18.78 36.51 1.87
CA GLY A 451 17.59 35.69 1.70
C GLY A 451 17.27 34.76 2.87
N MET A 452 16.22 33.95 2.69
CA MET A 452 15.80 32.92 3.65
C MET A 452 16.38 31.57 3.26
N TYR A 453 16.86 30.82 4.26
CA TYR A 453 17.40 29.47 4.14
C TYR A 453 16.88 28.59 5.28
N PHE A 454 17.02 27.28 5.13
CA PHE A 454 16.80 26.31 6.19
C PHE A 454 18.11 25.63 6.58
N LEU A 455 18.48 25.69 7.85
CA LEU A 455 19.65 25.05 8.42
C LEU A 455 19.23 23.78 9.15
N SER A 456 19.55 22.60 8.60
CA SER A 456 19.41 21.33 9.29
C SER A 456 20.69 21.00 10.07
N VAL A 457 20.58 20.67 11.35
CA VAL A 457 21.68 20.27 12.23
C VAL A 457 21.47 18.83 12.65
N TYR A 458 22.53 18.03 12.65
CA TYR A 458 22.50 16.60 12.96
C TYR A 458 23.47 16.31 14.10
N SER A 459 22.99 15.62 15.14
CA SER A 459 23.81 15.14 16.25
C SER A 459 24.37 13.74 15.97
N GLU A 460 25.45 13.39 16.67
CA GLU A 460 26.09 12.07 16.52
C GLU A 460 25.19 10.89 16.95
N ASP A 461 24.19 11.14 17.81
CA ASP A 461 23.19 10.14 18.23
C ASP A 461 21.99 10.02 17.26
N GLY A 462 22.05 10.70 16.11
CA GLY A 462 21.08 10.58 15.03
C GLY A 462 19.88 11.53 15.13
N GLN A 463 19.87 12.47 16.09
CA GLN A 463 18.82 13.50 16.13
C GLN A 463 19.07 14.57 15.05
N LYS A 464 17.97 15.16 14.57
CA LYS A 464 17.98 16.20 13.55
C LYS A 464 17.07 17.35 13.98
N GLU A 465 17.59 18.57 13.90
CA GLU A 465 16.81 19.80 14.08
C GLU A 465 16.93 20.72 12.88
N VAL A 466 15.88 21.50 12.59
CA VAL A 466 15.84 22.42 11.44
C VAL A 466 15.50 23.83 11.90
N PHE A 467 16.35 24.79 11.53
CA PHE A 467 16.20 26.20 11.87
C PHE A 467 15.96 27.04 10.62
N LYS A 468 15.08 28.02 10.71
CA LYS A 468 14.98 29.09 9.71
C LYS A 468 16.16 30.05 9.87
N LEU A 469 16.93 30.26 8.81
CA LEU A 469 18.08 31.16 8.78
C LEU A 469 17.82 32.32 7.83
N MET A 470 17.93 33.56 8.32
CA MET A 470 17.87 34.77 7.50
C MET A 470 19.29 35.28 7.25
N LYS A 471 19.73 35.38 5.99
CA LYS A 471 20.99 36.01 5.60
C LYS A 471 20.74 37.48 5.25
N ARG A 472 21.52 38.37 5.85
CA ARG A 472 21.56 39.81 5.57
C ARG A 472 22.88 40.24 4.95
#